data_AF-A0A1G2X7E6-F1
#
_entry.id   AF-A0A1G2X7E6-F1
#
_cell.length_a   1.000
_cell.length_b   1.000
_cell.length_c   1.000
_cell.angle_alpha   90.00
_cell.angle_beta   90.00
_cell.angle_gamma   90.00
#
_symmetry.space_group_name_H-M   'P 1'
#
loop_
_entity.id
_entity.type
_entity.pdbx_description
1 polymer ?
#
loop_
_entity_poly.entity_id
_entity_poly.type
_entity_poly.pdbx_seq_one_letter_code
_entity_poly.pdbx_strand_id
1 'polypeptide(L)'
;MKKFLNIAIITLTEQGLKTAQRIGKSITPAPPIYVFRKIIENTCFTESSTSTNIAYFSEPLHQVVNQIFKQFDGFVFIMAMGIVVRVIAPFIKDKHTDPAIVVIDDMGRFVISVLSGHEGGANQLAHNIASILHTDAVITTGTEVQKDIIVGIGCKKGVASENIKKSIIDALQRANLRLEQVRLLSTIDIKSEEPGLLQASEELDIPLRVVSTTEIAACAKEHGKSNFVKEK
;
A
#
# COMPACT_ATOMS: atom_id res chain seq x y z
N MET A 1 7.81 -16.79 9.75
CA MET A 1 7.53 -15.42 10.26
C MET A 1 7.71 -14.45 9.11
N LYS A 2 6.67 -13.70 8.74
CA LYS A 2 6.74 -12.67 7.69
C LYS A 2 7.79 -11.64 8.13
N LYS A 3 8.81 -11.38 7.30
CA LYS A 3 9.76 -10.30 7.57
C LYS A 3 9.00 -9.00 7.34
N PHE A 4 8.69 -8.28 8.42
CA PHE A 4 8.22 -6.90 8.27
C PHE A 4 9.34 -6.14 7.56
N LEU A 5 9.05 -5.59 6.38
CA LEU A 5 10.01 -4.77 5.65
C LEU A 5 10.33 -3.56 6.53
N ASN A 6 11.61 -3.40 6.89
CA ASN A 6 12.07 -2.15 7.46
C ASN A 6 12.06 -1.11 6.33
N ILE A 7 11.10 -0.18 6.31
CA ILE A 7 10.93 0.78 5.21
C ILE A 7 11.30 2.20 5.60
N ALA A 8 11.71 3.00 4.61
CA ALA A 8 11.82 4.45 4.71
C ALA A 8 10.86 5.16 3.75
N ILE A 9 10.25 6.26 4.19
CA ILE A 9 9.40 7.10 3.34
C ILE A 9 10.15 8.39 3.02
N ILE A 10 10.15 8.85 1.77
CA ILE A 10 10.87 10.06 1.35
C ILE A 10 9.94 10.98 0.56
N THR A 11 9.92 12.28 0.91
CA THR A 11 9.11 13.30 0.23
C THR A 11 9.88 14.60 0.02
N LEU A 12 9.55 15.31 -1.06
CA LEU A 12 10.14 16.61 -1.42
C LEU A 12 9.14 17.78 -1.32
N THR A 13 7.88 17.52 -0.98
CA THR A 13 6.82 18.55 -0.93
C THR A 13 5.99 18.47 0.35
N GLU A 14 5.33 19.58 0.71
CA GLU A 14 4.39 19.66 1.84
C GLU A 14 3.21 18.71 1.65
N GLN A 15 2.70 18.62 0.42
CA GLN A 15 1.59 17.74 0.12
C GLN A 15 2.01 16.27 0.25
N GLY A 16 3.20 15.91 -0.25
CA GLY A 16 3.76 14.58 -0.09
C GLY A 16 3.99 14.22 1.38
N LEU A 17 4.33 15.19 2.25
CA LEU A 17 4.44 14.97 3.70
C LEU A 17 3.10 14.55 4.32
N LYS A 18 1.98 15.16 3.92
CA LYS A 18 0.65 14.73 4.40
C LYS A 18 0.36 13.29 4.01
N THR A 19 0.69 12.91 2.78
CA THR A 19 0.56 11.52 2.29
C THR A 19 1.50 10.57 3.05
N ALA A 20 2.75 10.96 3.30
CA ALA A 20 3.70 10.19 4.10
C ALA A 20 3.21 9.95 5.53
N GLN A 21 2.65 10.97 6.18
CA GLN A 21 2.11 10.87 7.53
C GLN A 21 0.89 9.96 7.59
N ARG A 22 0.01 9.96 6.58
CA ARG A 22 -1.09 9.00 6.48
C ARG A 22 -0.57 7.57 6.43
N ILE A 23 0.42 7.29 5.59
CA ILE A 23 1.05 5.97 5.48
C ILE A 23 1.72 5.59 6.81
N GLY A 24 2.53 6.47 7.38
CA GLY A 24 3.32 6.21 8.57
C GLY A 24 2.48 5.93 9.83
N LYS A 25 1.28 6.50 9.94
CA LYS A 25 0.34 6.23 11.04
C LYS A 25 -0.26 4.82 11.01
N SER A 26 -0.35 4.21 9.83
CA SER A 26 -0.96 2.89 9.62
C SER A 26 0.05 1.74 9.62
N ILE A 27 1.34 2.02 9.79
CA ILE A 27 2.41 1.02 9.80
C ILE A 27 3.06 0.98 11.18
N THR A 28 3.22 -0.22 11.74
CA THR A 28 3.85 -0.44 13.06
C THR A 28 5.04 -1.40 12.92
N PRO A 29 6.25 -1.05 13.40
CA PRO A 29 6.62 0.27 13.95
C PRO A 29 6.55 1.38 12.89
N ALA A 30 6.33 2.62 13.33
CA ALA A 30 6.23 3.76 12.42
C ALA A 30 7.56 3.97 11.66
N PRO A 31 7.54 3.98 10.32
CA PRO A 31 8.76 4.13 9.53
C PRO A 31 9.32 5.57 9.62
N PRO A 32 10.64 5.76 9.47
CA PRO A 32 11.22 7.08 9.33
C PRO A 32 10.73 7.77 8.05
N ILE A 33 10.41 9.06 8.17
CA ILE A 33 9.97 9.92 7.08
C ILE A 33 11.04 10.98 6.81
N TYR A 34 11.71 10.87 5.66
CA TYR A 34 12.73 11.80 5.20
C TYR A 34 12.10 12.95 4.42
N VAL A 35 12.35 14.17 4.89
CA VAL A 35 11.66 15.38 4.41
C VAL A 35 12.69 16.43 3.99
N PHE A 36 12.56 16.93 2.75
CA PHE A 36 13.46 17.98 2.27
C PHE A 36 13.22 19.31 3.00
N ARG A 37 14.26 19.88 3.63
CA ARG A 37 14.16 20.99 4.58
C ARG A 37 13.50 22.26 4.02
N LYS A 38 13.65 22.52 2.71
CA LYS A 38 13.05 23.69 2.04
C LYS A 38 11.51 23.74 2.14
N ILE A 39 10.88 22.61 2.45
CA ILE A 39 9.44 22.52 2.76
C ILE A 39 9.10 23.40 3.97
N ILE A 40 9.91 23.38 5.04
CA ILE A 40 9.60 24.06 6.31
C ILE A 40 9.76 25.57 6.21
N GLU A 41 10.71 26.06 5.41
CA GLU A 41 10.96 27.50 5.26
C GLU A 41 9.76 28.26 4.68
N ASN A 42 8.84 27.56 3.99
CA ASN A 42 7.65 28.13 3.37
C ASN A 42 6.35 27.83 4.11
N THR A 43 6.36 27.00 5.15
CA THR A 43 5.15 26.66 5.91
C THR A 43 5.23 27.05 7.37
N CYS A 44 4.22 27.78 7.85
CA CYS A 44 3.91 27.94 9.27
C CYS A 44 3.35 26.62 9.85
N PHE A 45 4.13 25.55 9.85
CA PHE A 45 3.80 24.36 10.64
C PHE A 45 4.18 24.66 12.10
N THR A 46 3.18 25.03 12.90
CA THR A 46 3.31 24.97 14.36
C THR A 46 3.53 23.51 14.74
N GLU A 47 4.71 23.21 15.31
CA GLU A 47 5.01 21.94 15.95
C GLU A 47 3.92 21.66 17.01
N SER A 48 2.88 20.93 16.62
CA SER A 48 1.92 20.41 17.57
C SER A 48 1.61 18.97 17.23
N SER A 49 2.07 18.13 18.15
CA SER A 49 1.48 16.84 18.51
C SER A 49 1.90 15.61 17.68
N THR A 50 2.91 14.95 18.27
CA THR A 50 2.98 13.49 18.54
C THR A 50 3.44 12.52 17.42
N SER A 51 4.59 11.89 17.68
CA SER A 51 4.93 10.48 17.34
C SER A 51 5.35 10.10 15.92
N THR A 52 5.64 11.04 15.02
CA THR A 52 6.18 10.70 13.68
C THR A 52 7.70 10.84 13.63
N ASN A 53 8.38 9.75 13.25
CA ASN A 53 9.83 9.63 13.12
C ASN A 53 10.33 10.42 11.89
N ILE A 54 10.31 11.76 11.96
CA ILE A 54 10.66 12.63 10.83
C ILE A 54 12.15 12.99 10.88
N ALA A 55 12.84 12.77 9.76
CA ALA A 55 14.23 13.17 9.55
C ALA A 55 14.31 14.21 8.42
N TYR A 56 14.79 15.41 8.73
CA TYR A 56 14.95 16.47 7.73
C TYR A 56 16.32 16.40 7.06
N PHE A 57 16.37 16.62 5.75
CA PHE A 57 17.62 16.66 4.98
C PHE A 57 17.71 17.90 4.11
N SER A 58 18.93 18.38 3.85
CA SER A 58 19.18 19.56 3.01
C SER A 58 20.12 19.25 1.84
N GLU A 59 20.85 18.13 1.90
CA GLU A 59 21.67 17.68 0.80
C GLU A 59 20.83 17.23 -0.43
N PRO A 60 21.45 17.15 -1.62
CA PRO A 60 20.80 16.55 -2.78
C PRO A 60 20.28 15.14 -2.50
N LEU A 61 19.08 14.82 -3.02
CA LEU A 61 18.40 13.54 -2.76
C LEU A 61 19.28 12.29 -3.00
N HIS A 62 20.14 12.31 -4.03
CA HIS A 62 21.04 11.19 -4.32
C HIS A 62 22.04 10.91 -3.18
N GLN A 63 22.46 11.93 -2.42
CA GLN A 63 23.37 11.75 -1.29
C GLN A 63 22.66 11.10 -0.11
N VAL A 64 21.43 11.53 0.20
CA VAL A 64 20.60 10.90 1.23
C VAL A 64 20.36 9.44 0.87
N VAL A 65 19.89 9.17 -0.35
CA VAL A 65 19.62 7.80 -0.80
C VAL A 65 20.89 6.96 -0.72
N ASN A 66 22.04 7.45 -1.17
CA ASN A 66 23.32 6.73 -1.05
C ASN A 66 23.63 6.30 0.40
N GLN A 67 23.39 7.18 1.37
CA GLN A 67 23.66 6.89 2.78
C GLN A 67 22.74 5.79 3.32
N ILE A 68 21.46 5.79 2.93
CA ILE A 68 20.43 4.95 3.56
C ILE A 68 20.02 3.73 2.72
N PHE A 69 20.40 3.62 1.45
CA PHE A 69 19.89 2.61 0.50
C PHE A 69 20.01 1.17 1.02
N LYS A 70 21.10 0.87 1.76
CA LYS A 70 21.37 -0.47 2.32
C LYS A 70 20.83 -0.69 3.73
N GLN A 71 20.25 0.34 4.34
CA GLN A 71 19.76 0.30 5.73
C GLN A 71 18.30 -0.18 5.83
N PHE A 72 17.57 -0.11 4.72
CA PHE A 72 16.14 -0.43 4.64
C PHE A 72 15.90 -1.55 3.64
N ASP A 73 14.92 -2.39 3.94
CA ASP A 73 14.43 -3.43 3.02
C ASP A 73 13.50 -2.84 1.94
N GLY A 74 12.96 -1.64 2.16
CA GLY A 74 12.10 -0.98 1.19
C GLY A 74 12.04 0.55 1.31
N PHE A 75 11.64 1.19 0.22
CA PHE A 75 11.50 2.63 0.10
C PHE A 75 10.16 3.01 -0.50
N VAL A 76 9.54 4.03 0.06
CA VAL A 76 8.34 4.69 -0.48
C VAL A 76 8.72 6.11 -0.84
N PHE A 77 8.86 6.39 -2.13
CA PHE A 77 9.13 7.73 -2.62
C PHE A 77 7.82 8.42 -3.00
N ILE A 78 7.55 9.56 -2.37
CA ILE A 78 6.39 10.41 -2.68
C ILE A 78 6.89 11.60 -3.48
N MET A 79 6.96 11.41 -4.80
CA MET A 79 7.46 12.36 -5.80
C MET A 79 7.32 11.78 -7.21
N ALA A 80 7.75 12.52 -8.23
CA ALA A 80 7.77 12.04 -9.61
C ALA A 80 8.71 10.82 -9.80
N MET A 81 8.19 9.74 -10.39
CA MET A 81 8.92 8.50 -10.68
C MET A 81 10.23 8.71 -11.45
N GLY A 82 10.27 9.66 -12.39
CA GLY A 82 11.48 9.96 -13.14
C GLY A 82 12.66 10.42 -12.28
N ILE A 83 12.39 11.12 -11.17
CA ILE A 83 13.43 11.52 -10.20
C ILE A 83 13.96 10.27 -9.49
N VAL A 84 13.04 9.43 -9.01
CA VAL A 84 13.36 8.21 -8.26
C VAL A 84 14.25 7.29 -9.08
N VAL A 85 13.85 6.96 -10.31
CA VAL A 85 14.60 6.06 -11.19
C VAL A 85 16.03 6.57 -11.43
N ARG A 86 16.20 7.88 -11.69
CA ARG A 86 17.53 8.49 -11.88
C ARG A 86 18.39 8.45 -10.62
N VAL A 87 17.78 8.66 -9.45
CA VAL A 87 18.47 8.66 -8.17
C VAL A 87 18.92 7.25 -7.78
N ILE A 88 18.07 6.24 -7.96
CA ILE A 88 18.39 4.87 -7.54
C ILE A 88 19.31 4.15 -8.52
N ALA A 89 19.34 4.54 -9.81
CA ALA A 89 20.05 3.83 -10.87
C ALA A 89 21.51 3.44 -10.56
N PRO A 90 22.34 4.29 -9.91
CA PRO A 90 23.72 3.92 -9.57
C PRO A 90 23.85 2.83 -8.50
N PHE A 91 22.77 2.53 -7.76
CA PHE A 91 22.77 1.60 -6.63
C PHE A 91 22.13 0.24 -6.94
N ILE A 92 21.40 0.13 -8.06
CA ILE A 92 20.72 -1.10 -8.49
C ILE A 92 21.77 -2.17 -8.82
N LYS A 93 21.59 -3.37 -8.28
CA LYS A 93 22.43 -4.53 -8.54
C LYS A 93 21.62 -5.70 -9.07
N ASP A 94 20.70 -6.21 -8.27
CA ASP A 94 19.86 -7.35 -8.63
C ASP A 94 18.59 -7.42 -7.76
N LYS A 95 17.53 -7.98 -8.35
CA LYS A 95 16.19 -8.07 -7.74
C LYS A 95 16.09 -8.90 -6.45
N HIS A 96 17.12 -9.66 -6.08
CA HIS A 96 17.14 -10.46 -4.87
C HIS A 96 17.77 -9.73 -3.69
N THR A 97 18.66 -8.76 -3.96
CA THR A 97 19.37 -8.00 -2.92
C THR A 97 18.96 -6.53 -2.84
N ASP A 98 18.45 -5.96 -3.93
CA ASP A 98 18.00 -4.57 -3.97
C ASP A 98 16.69 -4.40 -3.18
N PRO A 99 16.54 -3.29 -2.43
CA PRO A 99 15.34 -3.03 -1.64
C PRO A 99 14.08 -2.88 -2.52
N ALA A 100 12.92 -3.16 -1.94
CA ALA A 100 11.63 -2.86 -2.58
C ALA A 100 11.51 -1.35 -2.83
N ILE A 101 11.26 -0.94 -4.08
CA ILE A 101 11.02 0.49 -4.39
C ILE A 101 9.57 0.67 -4.83
N VAL A 102 8.84 1.51 -4.09
CA VAL A 102 7.48 1.95 -4.41
C VAL A 102 7.49 3.47 -4.62
N VAL A 103 6.77 3.92 -5.65
CA VAL A 103 6.62 5.33 -5.98
C VAL A 103 5.16 5.74 -5.97
N ILE A 104 4.90 6.91 -5.40
CA ILE A 104 3.56 7.49 -5.23
C ILE A 104 3.64 8.96 -5.63
N ASP A 105 2.60 9.50 -6.25
CA ASP A 105 2.49 10.96 -6.43
C ASP A 105 2.01 11.65 -5.13
N ASP A 106 2.18 12.97 -5.05
CA ASP A 106 1.87 13.74 -3.84
C ASP A 106 0.43 13.56 -3.34
N MET A 107 -0.51 13.25 -4.24
CA MET A 107 -1.92 13.03 -3.91
C MET A 107 -2.27 11.56 -3.63
N GLY A 108 -1.33 10.63 -3.78
CA GLY A 108 -1.55 9.22 -3.48
C GLY A 108 -2.43 8.48 -4.48
N ARG A 109 -2.61 9.00 -5.71
CA ARG A 109 -3.57 8.47 -6.70
C ARG A 109 -3.22 7.05 -7.16
N PHE A 110 -1.94 6.79 -7.32
CA PHE A 110 -1.42 5.48 -7.71
C PHE A 110 -0.22 5.11 -6.86
N VAL A 111 -0.15 3.83 -6.48
CA VAL A 111 0.98 3.26 -5.75
C VAL A 111 1.70 2.28 -6.65
N ILE A 112 2.87 2.67 -7.15
CA ILE A 112 3.53 2.00 -8.26
C ILE A 112 4.68 1.14 -7.73
N SER A 113 4.65 -0.17 -8.02
CA SER A 113 5.78 -1.08 -7.77
C SER A 113 6.85 -0.85 -8.85
N VAL A 114 8.04 -0.37 -8.47
CA VAL A 114 9.09 0.09 -9.40
C VAL A 114 10.28 -0.85 -9.48
N LEU A 115 10.80 -1.33 -8.34
CA LEU A 115 11.98 -2.21 -8.29
C LEU A 115 11.77 -3.32 -7.26
N SER A 116 12.35 -4.50 -7.53
CA SER A 116 12.28 -5.68 -6.66
C SER A 116 10.85 -6.09 -6.32
N GLY A 117 10.01 -6.20 -7.36
CA GLY A 117 8.57 -6.49 -7.31
C GLY A 117 8.17 -7.70 -6.45
N HIS A 118 8.13 -8.89 -7.05
CA HIS A 118 7.67 -10.09 -6.36
C HIS A 118 8.63 -10.56 -5.26
N GLU A 119 9.92 -10.70 -5.59
CA GLU A 119 10.92 -11.30 -4.69
C GLU A 119 11.38 -10.33 -3.59
N GLY A 120 11.57 -9.05 -3.90
CA GLY A 120 11.94 -8.04 -2.89
C GLY A 120 10.76 -7.43 -2.14
N GLY A 121 9.52 -7.74 -2.55
CA GLY A 121 8.30 -7.35 -1.83
C GLY A 121 7.70 -6.01 -2.22
N ALA A 122 8.15 -5.35 -3.30
CA ALA A 122 7.56 -4.08 -3.73
C ALA A 122 6.09 -4.23 -4.19
N ASN A 123 5.70 -5.39 -4.73
CA ASN A 123 4.28 -5.63 -5.08
C ASN A 123 3.40 -5.64 -3.82
N GLN A 124 3.81 -6.38 -2.79
CA GLN A 124 3.07 -6.46 -1.54
C GLN A 124 3.05 -5.10 -0.83
N LEU A 125 4.18 -4.41 -0.81
CA LEU A 125 4.29 -3.06 -0.24
C LEU A 125 3.35 -2.09 -0.98
N ALA A 126 3.32 -2.13 -2.32
CA ALA A 126 2.43 -1.30 -3.11
C ALA A 126 0.95 -1.58 -2.81
N HIS A 127 0.55 -2.85 -2.71
CA HIS A 127 -0.81 -3.20 -2.32
C HIS A 127 -1.16 -2.71 -0.91
N ASN A 128 -0.28 -2.95 0.07
CA ASN A 128 -0.53 -2.52 1.45
C ASN A 128 -0.70 -1.00 1.55
N ILE A 129 0.14 -0.23 0.85
CA ILE A 129 0.03 1.24 0.86
C ILE A 129 -1.22 1.69 0.09
N ALA A 130 -1.56 1.05 -1.02
CA ALA A 130 -2.79 1.33 -1.75
C ALA A 130 -4.03 1.08 -0.87
N SER A 131 -4.04 0.02 -0.05
CA SER A 131 -5.08 -0.23 0.94
C SER A 131 -5.21 0.90 1.97
N ILE A 132 -4.08 1.39 2.50
CA ILE A 132 -4.04 2.51 3.47
C ILE A 132 -4.53 3.81 2.84
N LEU A 133 -4.16 4.07 1.58
CA LEU A 133 -4.52 5.30 0.89
C LEU A 133 -5.91 5.24 0.26
N HIS A 134 -6.52 4.05 0.20
CA HIS A 134 -7.74 3.73 -0.55
C HIS A 134 -7.63 4.06 -2.04
N THR A 135 -6.51 3.64 -2.64
CA THR A 135 -6.17 3.92 -4.03
C THR A 135 -5.70 2.66 -4.77
N ASP A 136 -5.25 2.82 -6.01
CA ASP A 136 -4.85 1.72 -6.88
C ASP A 136 -3.36 1.42 -6.82
N ALA A 137 -3.02 0.15 -6.61
CA ALA A 137 -1.66 -0.34 -6.83
C ALA A 137 -1.44 -0.64 -8.32
N VAL A 138 -0.32 -0.16 -8.88
CA VAL A 138 0.10 -0.41 -10.25
C VAL A 138 1.25 -1.41 -10.23
N ILE A 139 0.96 -2.64 -10.64
CA ILE A 139 1.91 -3.75 -10.66
C ILE A 139 1.91 -4.38 -12.05
N THR A 140 3.11 -4.55 -12.60
CA THR A 140 3.31 -5.00 -13.99
C THR A 140 4.15 -6.28 -14.10
N THR A 141 4.57 -6.86 -12.96
CA THR A 141 5.41 -8.06 -12.95
C THR A 141 4.67 -9.27 -13.52
N GLY A 142 5.38 -10.12 -14.27
CA GLY A 142 4.78 -11.31 -14.91
C GLY A 142 4.16 -12.32 -13.93
N THR A 143 4.66 -12.39 -12.69
CA THR A 143 4.07 -13.23 -11.63
C THR A 143 2.67 -12.75 -11.21
N GLU A 144 2.38 -11.46 -11.37
CA GLU A 144 1.07 -10.87 -11.02
C GLU A 144 -0.01 -11.25 -12.04
N VAL A 145 0.39 -11.51 -13.30
CA VAL A 145 -0.54 -11.86 -14.39
C VAL A 145 -1.25 -13.19 -14.12
N GLN A 146 -0.62 -14.10 -13.37
CA GLN A 146 -1.23 -15.39 -13.02
C GLN A 146 -2.32 -15.28 -11.95
N LYS A 147 -2.42 -14.12 -11.28
CA LYS A 147 -3.46 -13.83 -10.28
C LYS A 147 -4.55 -12.99 -10.93
N ASP A 148 -5.59 -13.65 -11.44
CA ASP A 148 -6.65 -13.03 -12.23
C ASP A 148 -7.99 -12.89 -11.50
N ILE A 149 -8.08 -13.35 -10.25
CA ILE A 149 -9.32 -13.34 -9.47
C ILE A 149 -9.30 -12.25 -8.39
N ILE A 150 -10.41 -11.51 -8.29
CA ILE A 150 -10.70 -10.63 -7.14
C ILE A 150 -11.90 -11.21 -6.40
N VAL A 151 -11.78 -11.37 -5.09
CA VAL A 151 -12.87 -11.83 -4.24
C VAL A 151 -13.51 -10.64 -3.53
N GLY A 152 -14.73 -10.29 -3.92
CA GLY A 152 -15.55 -9.29 -3.23
C GLY A 152 -16.17 -9.85 -1.95
N ILE A 153 -15.96 -9.18 -0.82
CA ILE A 153 -16.42 -9.62 0.49
C ILE A 153 -17.38 -8.60 1.09
N GLY A 154 -18.57 -9.08 1.45
CA GLY A 154 -19.51 -8.37 2.30
C GLY A 154 -19.84 -9.22 3.52
N CYS A 155 -19.50 -8.73 4.72
CA CYS A 155 -19.85 -9.40 5.97
C CYS A 155 -20.70 -8.48 6.88
N LYS A 156 -21.29 -9.09 7.92
CA LYS A 156 -21.81 -8.35 9.09
C LYS A 156 -20.63 -7.89 9.96
N LYS A 157 -20.88 -6.92 10.85
CA LYS A 157 -19.87 -6.44 11.80
C LYS A 157 -19.43 -7.56 12.74
N GLY A 158 -18.13 -7.66 13.00
CA GLY A 158 -17.57 -8.58 14.00
C GLY A 158 -17.57 -10.07 13.61
N VAL A 159 -17.67 -10.39 12.32
CA VAL A 159 -17.49 -11.77 11.86
C VAL A 159 -16.02 -12.18 12.05
N ALA A 160 -15.79 -13.35 12.65
CA ALA A 160 -14.46 -13.91 12.87
C ALA A 160 -13.71 -14.22 11.57
N SER A 161 -12.38 -14.09 11.58
CA SER A 161 -11.51 -14.34 10.42
C SER A 161 -11.67 -15.76 9.88
N GLU A 162 -11.83 -16.77 10.76
CA GLU A 162 -12.02 -18.17 10.36
C GLU A 162 -13.26 -18.35 9.47
N ASN A 163 -14.36 -17.67 9.80
CA ASN A 163 -15.59 -17.74 9.02
C ASN A 163 -15.45 -17.05 7.66
N ILE A 164 -14.71 -15.94 7.60
CA ILE A 164 -14.41 -15.24 6.35
C ILE A 164 -13.53 -16.12 5.46
N LYS A 165 -12.43 -16.66 5.98
CA LYS A 165 -11.53 -17.57 5.24
C LYS A 165 -12.27 -18.79 4.71
N LYS A 166 -13.09 -19.43 5.55
CA LYS A 166 -13.92 -20.56 5.14
C LYS A 166 -14.84 -20.18 3.98
N SER A 167 -15.52 -19.04 4.08
CA SER A 167 -16.42 -18.55 3.02
C SER A 167 -15.69 -18.28 1.71
N ILE A 168 -14.46 -17.73 1.76
CA ILE A 168 -13.61 -17.52 0.59
C ILE A 168 -13.25 -18.87 -0.05
N ILE A 169 -12.73 -19.82 0.73
CA ILE A 169 -12.32 -21.14 0.24
C ILE A 169 -13.52 -21.88 -0.37
N ASP A 170 -14.65 -21.91 0.32
CA ASP A 170 -15.88 -22.57 -0.16
C ASP A 170 -16.41 -21.92 -1.45
N ALA A 171 -16.25 -20.60 -1.63
CA ALA A 171 -16.62 -19.89 -2.85
C ALA A 171 -15.68 -20.23 -4.02
N LEU A 172 -14.37 -20.26 -3.78
CA LEU A 172 -13.38 -20.63 -4.79
C LEU A 172 -13.57 -22.07 -5.26
N GLN A 173 -13.78 -23.01 -4.32
CA GLN A 173 -14.04 -24.41 -4.64
C GLN A 173 -15.28 -24.58 -5.52
N ARG A 174 -16.39 -23.90 -5.20
CA ARG A 174 -17.61 -23.92 -6.02
C ARG A 174 -17.41 -23.33 -7.42
N ALA A 175 -16.48 -22.40 -7.56
CA ALA A 175 -16.11 -21.81 -8.84
C ALA A 175 -15.01 -22.58 -9.58
N ASN A 176 -14.52 -23.70 -9.02
CA ASN A 176 -13.37 -24.46 -9.52
C ASN A 176 -12.10 -23.60 -9.68
N LEU A 177 -11.89 -22.66 -8.74
CA LEU A 177 -10.75 -21.77 -8.67
C LEU A 177 -9.84 -22.15 -7.51
N ARG A 178 -8.55 -21.84 -7.64
CA ARG A 178 -7.55 -22.07 -6.59
C ARG A 178 -7.22 -20.76 -5.87
N LEU A 179 -6.79 -20.86 -4.61
CA LEU A 179 -6.47 -19.68 -3.79
C LEU A 179 -5.33 -18.86 -4.40
N GLU A 180 -4.38 -19.52 -5.07
CA GLU A 180 -3.22 -18.88 -5.70
C GLU A 180 -3.60 -17.99 -6.90
N GLN A 181 -4.80 -18.16 -7.47
CA GLN A 181 -5.33 -17.28 -8.52
C GLN A 181 -5.90 -15.98 -7.95
N VAL A 182 -6.14 -15.92 -6.64
CA VAL A 182 -6.70 -14.72 -6.01
C VAL A 182 -5.61 -13.66 -5.90
N ARG A 183 -5.83 -12.57 -6.63
CA ARG A 183 -5.00 -11.37 -6.59
C ARG A 183 -5.29 -10.51 -5.37
N LEU A 184 -6.58 -10.26 -5.14
CA LEU A 184 -7.05 -9.32 -4.13
C LEU A 184 -8.32 -9.81 -3.46
N LEU A 185 -8.42 -9.57 -2.16
CA LEU A 185 -9.71 -9.43 -1.50
C LEU A 185 -10.20 -8.00 -1.73
N SER A 186 -11.50 -7.78 -1.78
CA SER A 186 -12.06 -6.44 -1.90
C SER A 186 -13.25 -6.25 -0.99
N THR A 187 -13.37 -5.05 -0.41
CA THR A 187 -14.51 -4.67 0.45
C THR A 187 -14.85 -3.19 0.24
N ILE A 188 -15.99 -2.78 0.75
CA ILE A 188 -16.43 -1.38 0.74
C ILE A 188 -15.76 -0.59 1.89
N ASP A 189 -15.54 0.71 1.70
CA ASP A 189 -14.98 1.65 2.69
C ASP A 189 -15.51 1.47 4.13
N ILE A 190 -16.82 1.36 4.34
CA ILE A 190 -17.43 1.17 5.66
C ILE A 190 -16.97 -0.12 6.38
N LYS A 191 -16.32 -1.03 5.67
CA LYS A 191 -15.78 -2.30 6.19
C LYS A 191 -14.25 -2.37 6.16
N SER A 192 -13.55 -1.28 5.85
CA SER A 192 -12.08 -1.28 5.78
C SER A 192 -11.42 -1.70 7.09
N GLU A 193 -12.01 -1.30 8.22
CA GLU A 193 -11.48 -1.52 9.57
C GLU A 193 -12.10 -2.74 10.28
N GLU A 194 -12.81 -3.63 9.57
CA GLU A 194 -13.39 -4.83 10.21
C GLU A 194 -12.26 -5.81 10.59
N PRO A 195 -12.04 -6.11 11.89
CA PRO A 195 -10.87 -6.87 12.32
C PRO A 195 -10.77 -8.26 11.70
N GLY A 196 -11.91 -8.95 11.55
CA GLY A 196 -11.94 -10.27 10.93
C GLY A 196 -11.55 -10.27 9.45
N LEU A 197 -11.84 -9.18 8.71
CA LEU A 197 -11.42 -9.04 7.30
C LEU A 197 -9.93 -8.78 7.20
N LEU A 198 -9.41 -7.87 8.02
CA LEU A 198 -7.98 -7.55 8.07
C LEU A 198 -7.15 -8.79 8.46
N GLN A 199 -7.57 -9.50 9.50
CA GLN A 199 -6.92 -10.73 9.94
C GLN A 199 -7.00 -11.84 8.88
N ALA A 200 -8.16 -12.03 8.23
CA ALA A 200 -8.28 -13.02 7.16
C ALA A 200 -7.39 -12.68 5.95
N SER A 201 -7.29 -11.40 5.58
CA SER A 201 -6.38 -10.90 4.53
C SER A 201 -4.92 -11.18 4.88
N GLU A 202 -4.51 -10.93 6.12
CA GLU A 202 -3.17 -11.18 6.61
C GLU A 202 -2.83 -12.68 6.62
N GLU A 203 -3.72 -13.52 7.15
CA GLU A 203 -3.54 -14.97 7.27
C GLU A 203 -3.55 -15.70 5.92
N LEU A 204 -4.31 -15.21 4.95
CA LEU A 204 -4.32 -15.75 3.58
C LEU A 204 -3.18 -15.22 2.72
N ASP A 205 -2.45 -14.20 3.19
CA ASP A 205 -1.44 -13.47 2.41
C ASP A 205 -2.00 -12.90 1.09
N ILE A 206 -3.24 -12.38 1.15
CA ILE A 206 -3.91 -11.76 0.00
C ILE A 206 -4.27 -10.32 0.39
N PRO A 207 -3.76 -9.29 -0.31
CA PRO A 207 -4.06 -7.91 0.04
C PRO A 207 -5.54 -7.56 -0.08
N LEU A 208 -6.00 -6.66 0.80
CA LEU A 208 -7.38 -6.16 0.83
C LEU A 208 -7.47 -4.80 0.12
N ARG A 209 -8.16 -4.74 -1.01
CA ARG A 209 -8.53 -3.49 -1.68
C ARG A 209 -9.81 -2.92 -1.06
N VAL A 210 -9.74 -1.68 -0.61
CA VAL A 210 -10.92 -0.92 -0.18
C VAL A 210 -11.45 -0.16 -1.38
N VAL A 211 -12.75 -0.33 -1.67
CA VAL A 211 -13.45 0.36 -2.76
C VAL A 211 -14.40 1.36 -2.14
N SER A 212 -14.32 2.62 -2.56
CA SER A 212 -15.20 3.67 -2.05
C SER A 212 -16.65 3.47 -2.49
N THR A 213 -17.59 4.00 -1.70
CA THR A 213 -19.01 4.05 -2.07
C THR A 213 -19.21 4.75 -3.42
N THR A 214 -18.41 5.77 -3.74
CA THR A 214 -18.42 6.48 -5.03
C THR A 214 -17.98 5.61 -6.20
N GLU A 215 -16.92 4.80 -6.04
CA GLU A 215 -16.49 3.84 -7.07
C GLU A 215 -17.55 2.77 -7.33
N ILE A 216 -18.17 2.26 -6.26
CA ILE A 216 -19.27 1.27 -6.39
C ILE A 216 -20.47 1.90 -7.11
N ALA A 217 -20.85 3.14 -6.76
CA ALA A 217 -21.96 3.83 -7.39
C ALA A 217 -21.70 4.16 -8.88
N ALA A 218 -20.44 4.41 -9.25
CA ALA A 218 -20.03 4.62 -10.62
C ALA A 218 -19.95 3.33 -11.45
N CYS A 219 -20.07 2.15 -10.82
CA CYS A 219 -20.05 0.87 -11.53
C CYS A 219 -21.29 0.70 -12.40
N ALA A 220 -21.10 0.76 -13.71
CA ALA A 220 -22.17 0.63 -14.70
C ALA A 220 -22.76 -0.80 -14.81
N LYS A 221 -22.19 -1.79 -14.13
CA LYS A 221 -22.65 -3.19 -14.21
C LYS A 221 -23.82 -3.44 -13.27
N GLU A 222 -24.82 -4.18 -13.77
CA GLU A 222 -25.88 -4.71 -12.91
C GLU A 222 -25.30 -5.71 -11.90
N HIS A 223 -25.73 -5.57 -10.65
CA HIS A 223 -25.30 -6.40 -9.54
C HIS A 223 -26.46 -6.57 -8.55
N GLY A 224 -26.44 -7.68 -7.81
CA GLY A 224 -27.42 -7.94 -6.76
C GLY A 224 -27.36 -6.85 -5.69
N LYS A 225 -28.51 -6.23 -5.38
CA LYS A 225 -28.60 -5.15 -4.40
C LYS A 225 -29.08 -5.70 -3.06
N SER A 226 -28.40 -5.34 -1.98
CA SER A 226 -28.83 -5.64 -0.61
C SER A 226 -29.56 -4.45 -0.01
N ASN A 227 -30.77 -4.64 0.53
CA ASN A 227 -31.52 -3.56 1.19
C ASN A 227 -30.75 -2.98 2.38
N PHE A 228 -30.01 -3.81 3.12
CA PHE A 228 -29.15 -3.39 4.24
C PHE A 228 -28.07 -2.37 3.83
N VAL A 229 -27.59 -2.43 2.58
CA VAL A 229 -26.54 -1.52 2.08
C VAL A 229 -27.13 -0.21 1.57
N LYS A 230 -28.37 -0.20 1.09
CA LYS A 230 -29.03 1.01 0.59
C LYS A 230 -29.49 1.96 1.69
N GLU A 231 -29.70 1.45 2.90
CA GLU A 231 -30.23 2.20 4.04
C GLU A 231 -29.13 2.92 4.85
N LYS A 232 -27.86 2.78 4.47
CA LYS A 232 -26.69 3.38 5.13
C LYS A 232 -25.95 4.30 4.18
#